data_AF-A0A813EID4-F1
#
_entry.id   AF-A0A813EID4-F1
#
_cell.length_a   1.000
_cell.length_b   1.000
_cell.length_c   1.000
_cell.angle_alpha   90.00
_cell.angle_beta   90.00
_cell.angle_gamma   90.00
#
_symmetry.space_group_name_H-M   'P 1'
#
loop_
_entity.id
_entity.type
_entity.pdbx_description
1 polymer ?
#
loop_
_entity_poly.entity_id
_entity_poly.type
_entity_poly.pdbx_seq_one_letter_code
_entity_poly.pdbx_strand_id
1 'polypeptide(L)'
;MEDWDDDEFVSTGSGRFDRPTSASVWLGFIVVFISFCLLPESCFTWSEALWRTHQRLRREMLQLLRLSARGPVFKLLAGCLQPVLTLLAGCVRACSCGRLSSRCRPPHSLCAKASGPTEVMLIWTPLRLPNAFHDERYVIAWRPHSDSGEPLDLPWTEQLIDSNLYGTAQDGRWGTLVDGLPEAACLRVRLCSVNRLGRSKWSHEEVEVITLALLQEDGRPVQRPACARTRMVSAPGIQLCLQCSTPLSAKKCSRTHAKVACRPIFGPDCPHGPFCERCRNRVSEQALPCCVCRGLVDTWVEPAKPLQPAATSSVAALNSS
;
A
#
# COMPACT_ATOMS: atom_id res chain seq x y z
N MET A 1 2.52 73.85 -61.30
CA MET A 1 1.42 72.95 -61.70
C MET A 1 1.81 71.61 -61.11
N GLU A 2 1.61 71.52 -59.80
CA GLU A 2 2.00 70.39 -58.96
C GLU A 2 0.70 69.77 -58.49
N ASP A 3 0.47 68.53 -58.93
CA ASP A 3 -0.58 67.63 -58.44
C ASP A 3 -0.22 67.21 -57.02
N TRP A 4 -1.13 67.47 -56.09
CA TRP A 4 -1.20 66.80 -54.81
C TRP A 4 -2.48 65.97 -54.82
N ASP A 5 -2.33 64.66 -55.06
CA ASP A 5 -3.41 63.69 -54.93
C ASP A 5 -3.67 63.42 -53.43
N ASP A 6 -4.86 63.82 -53.00
CA ASP A 6 -5.38 63.67 -51.64
C ASP A 6 -5.81 62.22 -51.34
N ASP A 7 -5.40 61.81 -50.13
CA ASP A 7 -6.17 61.04 -49.15
C ASP A 7 -6.51 59.55 -49.42
N GLU A 8 -5.54 58.73 -49.04
CA GLU A 8 -5.71 57.37 -48.55
C GLU A 8 -6.58 57.35 -47.26
N PHE A 9 -7.90 57.29 -47.44
CA PHE A 9 -8.86 57.18 -46.34
C PHE A 9 -8.79 55.76 -45.72
N VAL A 10 -7.93 55.59 -44.70
CA VAL A 10 -7.84 54.38 -43.89
C VAL A 10 -9.20 54.15 -43.19
N SER A 11 -9.96 53.19 -43.71
CA SER A 11 -11.19 52.70 -43.10
C SER A 11 -10.86 52.03 -41.77
N THR A 12 -11.01 52.77 -40.67
CA THR A 12 -10.97 52.23 -39.31
C THR A 12 -12.19 51.32 -39.14
N GLY A 13 -11.99 50.02 -39.37
CA GLY A 13 -12.99 48.98 -39.15
C GLY A 13 -13.60 49.12 -37.77
N SER A 14 -14.91 49.32 -37.72
CA SER A 14 -15.71 49.36 -36.51
C SER A 14 -15.75 47.97 -35.89
N GLY A 15 -14.72 47.65 -35.11
CA GLY A 15 -14.64 46.42 -34.33
C GLY A 15 -15.83 46.36 -33.37
N ARG A 16 -16.83 45.52 -33.70
CA ARG A 16 -17.83 45.10 -32.74
C ARG A 16 -17.11 44.37 -31.61
N PHE A 17 -16.91 45.07 -30.50
CA PHE A 17 -16.58 44.45 -29.24
C PHE A 17 -17.80 43.65 -28.79
N ASP A 18 -17.80 42.36 -29.14
CA ASP A 18 -18.75 41.40 -28.57
C ASP A 18 -18.59 41.44 -27.05
N ARG A 19 -19.62 41.95 -26.37
CA ARG A 19 -19.64 41.97 -24.91
C ARG A 19 -19.54 40.51 -24.44
N PRO A 20 -18.60 40.18 -23.55
CA PRO A 20 -18.48 38.82 -23.05
C PRO A 20 -19.82 38.39 -22.45
N THR A 21 -20.35 37.28 -22.95
CA THR A 21 -21.56 36.69 -22.39
C THR A 21 -21.34 36.37 -20.91
N SER A 22 -22.37 36.44 -20.09
CA SER A 22 -22.26 36.11 -18.66
C SER A 22 -21.67 34.72 -18.43
N ALA A 23 -21.93 33.77 -19.33
CA ALA A 23 -21.39 32.42 -19.30
C ALA A 23 -19.86 32.36 -19.41
N SER A 24 -19.23 33.15 -20.30
CA SER A 24 -17.77 33.14 -20.46
C SER A 24 -17.06 33.72 -19.23
N VAL A 25 -17.67 34.73 -18.59
CA VAL A 25 -17.16 35.30 -17.34
C VAL A 25 -17.18 34.25 -16.23
N TRP A 26 -18.30 33.54 -16.05
CA TRP A 26 -18.42 32.47 -15.04
C TRP A 26 -17.45 31.32 -15.28
N LEU A 27 -17.27 30.88 -16.53
CA LEU A 27 -16.31 29.83 -16.86
C LEU A 27 -14.88 30.24 -16.50
N GLY A 28 -14.50 31.49 -16.80
CA GLY A 28 -13.19 32.04 -16.42
C GLY A 28 -12.97 32.00 -14.91
N PHE A 29 -13.96 32.42 -14.12
CA PHE A 29 -13.89 32.33 -12.66
C PHE A 29 -13.75 30.90 -12.15
N ILE A 30 -14.49 29.95 -12.73
CA ILE A 30 -14.40 28.52 -12.37
C ILE A 30 -13.01 27.98 -12.66
N VAL A 31 -12.45 28.28 -13.84
CA VAL A 31 -11.10 27.82 -14.22
C VAL A 31 -10.06 28.41 -13.28
N VAL A 32 -10.07 29.72 -13.03
CA VAL A 32 -9.12 30.38 -12.11
C VAL A 32 -9.25 29.82 -10.70
N PHE A 33 -10.47 29.58 -10.22
CA PHE A 33 -10.74 29.01 -8.90
C PHE A 33 -10.20 27.58 -8.77
N ILE A 34 -10.45 26.72 -9.77
CA ILE A 34 -9.94 25.35 -9.80
C ILE A 34 -8.42 25.38 -9.87
N SER A 35 -7.83 26.17 -10.77
CA SER A 35 -6.39 26.32 -10.89
C SER A 35 -5.76 26.77 -9.56
N PHE A 36 -6.35 27.75 -8.87
CA PHE A 36 -5.90 28.20 -7.55
C PHE A 36 -5.93 27.06 -6.52
N CYS A 37 -7.00 26.27 -6.49
CA CYS A 37 -7.12 25.11 -5.60
C CYS A 37 -6.14 23.97 -5.93
N LEU A 38 -5.70 23.86 -7.18
CA LEU A 38 -4.76 22.82 -7.66
C LEU A 38 -3.29 23.21 -7.50
N LEU A 39 -2.96 24.49 -7.24
CA LEU A 39 -1.58 24.92 -7.03
C LEU A 39 -0.95 24.25 -5.79
N PRO A 40 0.34 23.85 -5.85
CA PRO A 40 1.03 23.21 -4.74
C PRO A 40 1.24 24.18 -3.56
N GLU A 41 1.27 23.65 -2.34
CA GLU A 41 1.35 24.44 -1.10
C GLU A 41 2.62 25.31 -1.01
N SER A 42 3.68 24.90 -1.71
CA SER A 42 4.93 25.65 -1.83
C SER A 42 4.74 27.03 -2.46
N CYS A 43 3.70 27.22 -3.29
CA CYS A 43 3.40 28.49 -3.94
C CYS A 43 2.77 29.52 -3.01
N PHE A 44 2.44 29.19 -1.75
CA PHE A 44 1.75 30.08 -0.81
C PHE A 44 2.54 30.35 0.48
N THR A 45 3.79 29.87 0.58
CA THR A 45 4.62 30.01 1.79
C THR A 45 5.01 31.45 2.12
N TRP A 46 4.97 32.34 1.13
CA TRP A 46 5.25 33.77 1.22
C TRP A 46 4.13 34.60 1.85
N SER A 47 2.91 34.06 1.99
CA SER A 47 1.79 34.78 2.61
C SER A 47 0.89 33.85 3.41
N GLU A 48 0.87 34.04 4.74
CA GLU A 48 0.05 33.25 5.65
C GLU A 48 -1.45 33.40 5.38
N ALA A 49 -1.90 34.60 5.00
CA ALA A 49 -3.31 34.85 4.68
C ALA A 49 -3.78 34.09 3.43
N LEU A 50 -2.95 34.08 2.36
CA LEU A 50 -3.25 33.30 1.15
C LEU A 50 -3.23 31.80 1.44
N TRP A 51 -2.25 31.32 2.21
CA TRP A 51 -2.18 29.92 2.61
C TRP A 51 -3.41 29.48 3.43
N ARG A 52 -3.85 30.27 4.41
CA ARG A 52 -5.07 29.98 5.20
C ARG A 52 -6.32 29.96 4.32
N THR A 53 -6.42 30.90 3.38
CA THR A 53 -7.56 31.01 2.45
C THR A 53 -7.58 29.80 1.49
N HIS A 54 -6.43 29.42 0.94
CA HIS A 54 -6.27 28.23 0.11
C HIS A 54 -6.66 26.95 0.85
N GLN A 55 -6.18 26.76 2.07
CA GLN A 55 -6.53 25.60 2.90
C GLN A 55 -8.00 25.56 3.31
N ARG A 56 -8.64 26.73 3.50
CA ARG A 56 -10.09 26.80 3.75
C ARG A 56 -10.88 26.41 2.51
N LEU A 57 -10.57 27.02 1.36
CA LEU A 57 -11.23 26.71 0.09
C LEU A 57 -11.08 25.25 -0.30
N ARG A 58 -9.89 24.67 -0.13
CA ARG A 58 -9.64 23.25 -0.41
C ARG A 58 -10.48 22.34 0.48
N ARG A 59 -10.65 22.69 1.76
CA ARG A 59 -11.52 21.95 2.70
C ARG A 59 -12.99 22.03 2.30
N GLU A 60 -13.50 23.23 1.99
CA GLU A 60 -14.88 23.42 1.53
C GLU A 60 -15.14 22.71 0.21
N MET A 61 -14.22 22.82 -0.76
CA MET A 61 -14.32 22.11 -2.04
C MET A 61 -14.33 20.59 -1.85
N LEU A 62 -13.50 20.05 -0.96
CA LEU A 62 -13.53 18.62 -0.63
C LEU A 62 -14.84 18.20 0.05
N GLN A 63 -15.43 19.05 0.88
CA GLN A 63 -16.74 18.79 1.48
C GLN A 63 -17.85 18.81 0.43
N LEU A 64 -17.86 19.82 -0.47
CA LEU A 64 -18.78 19.89 -1.61
C LEU A 64 -18.61 18.69 -2.55
N LEU A 65 -17.38 18.26 -2.82
CA LEU A 65 -17.10 17.05 -3.59
C LEU A 65 -17.62 15.79 -2.89
N ARG A 66 -17.49 15.69 -1.56
CA ARG A 66 -18.04 14.55 -0.80
C ARG A 66 -19.57 14.54 -0.76
N LEU A 67 -20.20 15.70 -0.62
CA LEU A 67 -21.65 15.85 -0.63
C LEU A 67 -22.22 15.57 -2.02
N SER A 68 -21.61 16.14 -3.06
CA SER A 68 -21.97 15.86 -4.44
C SER A 68 -21.73 14.40 -4.81
N ALA A 69 -20.65 13.77 -4.35
CA ALA A 69 -20.37 12.35 -4.58
C ALA A 69 -21.46 11.39 -4.07
N ARG A 70 -22.33 11.84 -3.15
CA ARG A 70 -23.48 11.06 -2.67
C ARG A 70 -24.76 11.30 -3.47
N GLY A 71 -24.82 12.37 -4.27
CA GLY A 71 -26.00 12.74 -5.05
C GLY A 71 -26.18 11.89 -6.32
N PRO A 72 -27.42 11.70 -6.80
CA PRO A 72 -27.72 10.92 -8.01
C PRO A 72 -27.10 11.53 -9.27
N VAL A 73 -27.02 12.86 -9.36
CA VAL A 73 -26.42 13.59 -10.48
C VAL A 73 -24.93 13.28 -10.60
N PHE A 74 -24.20 13.24 -9.48
CA PHE A 74 -22.78 12.89 -9.51
C PHE A 74 -22.57 11.43 -9.89
N LYS A 75 -23.42 10.49 -9.44
CA LYS A 75 -23.32 9.10 -9.88
C LYS A 75 -23.53 8.95 -11.39
N LEU A 76 -24.47 9.70 -11.97
CA LEU A 76 -24.68 9.75 -13.41
C LEU A 76 -23.49 10.37 -14.14
N LEU A 77 -23.03 11.56 -13.70
CA LEU A 77 -21.86 12.23 -14.29
C LEU A 77 -20.58 11.40 -14.15
N ALA A 78 -20.35 10.81 -12.98
CA ALA A 78 -19.22 9.91 -12.75
C ALA A 78 -19.36 8.67 -13.64
N GLY A 79 -20.55 8.07 -13.76
CA GLY A 79 -20.79 6.95 -14.68
C GLY A 79 -20.46 7.29 -16.14
N CYS A 80 -20.83 8.49 -16.60
CA CYS A 80 -20.54 8.96 -17.97
C CYS A 80 -19.08 9.38 -18.16
N LEU A 81 -18.46 10.02 -17.17
CA LEU A 81 -17.07 10.51 -17.25
C LEU A 81 -16.05 9.40 -16.96
N GLN A 82 -16.38 8.40 -16.15
CA GLN A 82 -15.47 7.31 -15.80
C GLN A 82 -14.84 6.61 -17.00
N PRO A 83 -15.57 6.22 -18.07
CA PRO A 83 -14.95 5.61 -19.24
C PRO A 83 -13.99 6.58 -19.95
N VAL A 84 -14.35 7.86 -20.05
CA VAL A 84 -13.49 8.91 -20.66
C VAL A 84 -12.23 9.11 -19.83
N LEU A 85 -12.36 9.23 -18.50
CA LEU A 85 -11.23 9.39 -17.59
C LEU A 85 -10.34 8.15 -17.59
N THR A 86 -10.92 6.95 -17.71
CA THR A 86 -10.18 5.69 -17.79
C THR A 86 -9.43 5.58 -19.11
N LEU A 87 -10.04 5.99 -20.22
CA LEU A 87 -9.40 6.07 -21.54
C LEU A 87 -8.25 7.07 -21.52
N LEU A 88 -8.47 8.29 -21.03
CA LEU A 88 -7.43 9.33 -20.91
C LEU A 88 -6.30 8.87 -19.99
N ALA A 89 -6.60 8.25 -18.85
CA ALA A 89 -5.59 7.69 -17.97
C ALA A 89 -4.81 6.56 -18.66
N GLY A 90 -5.47 5.72 -19.46
CA GLY A 90 -4.84 4.71 -20.30
C GLY A 90 -3.88 5.31 -21.33
N CYS A 91 -4.31 6.33 -22.07
CA CYS A 91 -3.48 7.06 -23.03
C CYS A 91 -2.28 7.71 -22.35
N VAL A 92 -2.48 8.42 -21.24
CA VAL A 92 -1.39 9.04 -20.48
C VAL A 92 -0.44 7.99 -19.92
N ARG A 93 -0.94 6.84 -19.44
CA ARG A 93 -0.10 5.73 -18.96
C ARG A 93 0.75 5.13 -20.09
N ALA A 94 0.15 4.90 -21.26
CA ALA A 94 0.85 4.41 -22.45
C ALA A 94 1.93 5.40 -22.94
N CYS A 95 1.56 6.68 -23.09
CA CYS A 95 2.46 7.73 -23.58
C CYS A 95 3.57 8.11 -22.59
N SER A 96 3.28 8.09 -21.28
CA SER A 96 4.29 8.35 -20.26
C SER A 96 5.25 7.18 -20.06
N CYS A 97 4.92 6.01 -20.63
CA CYS A 97 5.66 4.77 -20.50
C CYS A 97 6.05 4.46 -19.05
N GLY A 98 5.19 4.76 -18.07
CA GLY A 98 5.45 4.55 -16.64
C GLY A 98 6.30 5.60 -15.93
N ARG A 99 6.68 6.71 -16.58
CA ARG A 99 7.43 7.82 -15.95
C ARG A 99 6.61 8.57 -14.90
N LEU A 100 5.29 8.55 -15.02
CA LEU A 100 4.36 9.13 -14.04
C LEU A 100 4.00 8.15 -12.91
N SER A 101 4.59 6.96 -12.88
CA SER A 101 4.35 6.00 -11.81
C SER A 101 4.99 6.48 -10.51
N SER A 102 4.44 6.07 -9.38
CA SER A 102 5.05 6.32 -8.07
C SER A 102 6.07 5.24 -7.73
N ARG A 103 6.98 5.51 -6.78
CA ARG A 103 7.90 4.47 -6.29
C ARG A 103 7.11 3.34 -5.64
N CYS A 104 7.37 2.12 -6.12
CA CYS A 104 6.80 0.88 -5.59
C CYS A 104 7.06 0.72 -4.09
N ARG A 105 6.10 0.11 -3.40
CA ARG A 105 6.18 -0.22 -1.97
C ARG A 105 5.91 -1.72 -1.77
N PRO A 106 6.54 -2.35 -0.77
CA PRO A 106 6.36 -3.77 -0.53
C PRO A 106 4.89 -4.10 -0.27
N PRO A 107 4.34 -5.16 -0.88
CA PRO A 107 3.00 -5.64 -0.57
C PRO A 107 2.94 -6.23 0.84
N HIS A 108 1.72 -6.50 1.32
CA HIS A 108 1.47 -7.10 2.63
C HIS A 108 0.40 -8.18 2.56
N SER A 109 0.23 -8.91 3.67
CA SER A 109 -0.71 -10.01 3.79
C SER A 109 -0.48 -11.11 2.74
N LEU A 110 0.78 -11.44 2.46
CA LEU A 110 1.17 -12.56 1.62
C LEU A 110 0.72 -13.88 2.26
N CYS A 111 0.01 -14.68 1.48
CA CYS A 111 -0.53 -15.98 1.84
C CYS A 111 -0.27 -16.97 0.70
N ALA A 112 -0.02 -18.23 1.04
CA ALA A 112 0.19 -19.30 0.07
C ALA A 112 -0.71 -20.49 0.36
N LYS A 113 -1.25 -21.08 -0.70
CA LYS A 113 -2.05 -22.30 -0.63
C LYS A 113 -1.59 -23.25 -1.73
N ALA A 114 -1.17 -24.45 -1.36
CA ALA A 114 -0.92 -25.50 -2.34
C ALA A 114 -2.21 -25.80 -3.10
N SER A 115 -2.15 -25.71 -4.43
CA SER A 115 -3.28 -25.98 -5.34
C SER A 115 -3.13 -27.34 -6.01
N GLY A 116 -1.89 -27.80 -6.21
CA GLY A 116 -1.55 -29.07 -6.85
C GLY A 116 -0.18 -29.59 -6.39
N PRO A 117 0.32 -30.69 -7.00
CA PRO A 117 1.64 -31.26 -6.70
C PRO A 117 2.79 -30.32 -7.03
N THR A 118 2.65 -29.52 -8.08
CA THR A 118 3.66 -28.58 -8.56
C THR A 118 3.15 -27.14 -8.59
N GLU A 119 2.00 -26.88 -7.96
CA GLU A 119 1.27 -25.62 -8.06
C GLU A 119 0.98 -25.01 -6.70
N VAL A 120 1.31 -23.73 -6.54
CA VAL A 120 0.99 -22.93 -5.36
C VAL A 120 0.25 -21.68 -5.77
N MET A 121 -0.94 -21.48 -5.20
CA MET A 121 -1.67 -20.22 -5.30
C MET A 121 -1.14 -19.24 -4.26
N LEU A 122 -0.70 -18.07 -4.72
CA LEU A 122 -0.23 -16.97 -3.88
C LEU A 122 -1.24 -15.83 -3.91
N ILE A 123 -1.53 -15.27 -2.74
CA ILE A 123 -2.48 -14.18 -2.56
C ILE A 123 -1.83 -13.10 -1.69
N TRP A 124 -1.92 -11.84 -2.09
CA TRP A 124 -1.41 -10.71 -1.31
C TRP A 124 -2.29 -9.47 -1.47
N THR A 125 -2.02 -8.45 -0.66
CA THR A 125 -2.67 -7.14 -0.76
C THR A 125 -1.68 -6.09 -1.27
N PRO A 126 -1.89 -5.50 -2.46
CA PRO A 126 -1.14 -4.33 -2.93
C PRO A 126 -1.30 -3.14 -1.98
N LEU A 127 -0.22 -2.37 -1.82
CA LEU A 127 -0.30 -1.11 -1.10
C LEU A 127 -0.78 0.00 -2.04
N ARG A 128 -2.07 0.35 -1.94
CA ARG A 128 -2.67 1.39 -2.78
C ARG A 128 -2.00 2.75 -2.59
N LEU A 129 -1.44 3.27 -3.69
CA LEU A 129 -0.91 4.63 -3.75
C LEU A 129 -1.96 5.57 -4.35
N PRO A 130 -2.08 6.83 -3.88
CA PRO A 130 -3.06 7.79 -4.36
C PRO A 130 -2.78 8.32 -5.78
N ASN A 131 -1.91 7.67 -6.55
CA ASN A 131 -1.51 8.07 -7.90
C ASN A 131 -2.28 7.24 -8.94
N ALA A 132 -3.14 7.88 -9.73
CA ALA A 132 -3.93 7.23 -10.78
C ALA A 132 -3.07 6.64 -11.92
N PHE A 133 -1.84 7.13 -12.09
CA PHE A 133 -0.90 6.63 -13.09
C PHE A 133 0.06 5.59 -12.52
N HIS A 134 -0.10 5.20 -11.26
CA HIS A 134 0.69 4.13 -10.66
C HIS A 134 0.44 2.83 -11.43
N ASP A 135 1.53 2.29 -11.94
CA ASP A 135 1.60 0.96 -12.54
C ASP A 135 2.55 0.13 -11.68
N GLU A 136 2.09 -1.06 -11.29
CA GLU A 136 2.84 -2.00 -10.47
C GLU A 136 2.65 -3.42 -10.97
N ARG A 137 3.78 -4.13 -11.06
CA ARG A 137 3.87 -5.57 -11.28
C ARG A 137 4.53 -6.18 -10.05
N TYR A 138 4.62 -7.50 -10.01
CA TYR A 138 5.23 -8.19 -8.88
C TYR A 138 6.32 -9.16 -9.32
N VAL A 139 7.36 -9.27 -8.50
CA VAL A 139 8.34 -10.34 -8.62
C VAL A 139 8.15 -11.26 -7.43
N ILE A 140 7.85 -12.51 -7.72
CA ILE A 140 7.83 -13.59 -6.74
C ILE A 140 9.20 -14.22 -6.75
N ALA A 141 9.70 -14.51 -5.56
CA ALA A 141 10.91 -15.30 -5.41
C ALA A 141 10.63 -16.49 -4.49
N TRP A 142 11.11 -17.67 -4.87
CA TRP A 142 11.04 -18.87 -4.03
C TRP A 142 12.35 -19.63 -4.02
N ARG A 143 12.52 -20.47 -3.00
CA ARG A 143 13.59 -21.47 -2.92
C ARG A 143 13.17 -22.66 -2.05
N PRO A 144 13.77 -23.84 -2.25
CA PRO A 144 13.60 -24.96 -1.33
C PRO A 144 14.09 -24.61 0.08
N HIS A 145 13.38 -25.11 1.08
CA HIS A 145 13.72 -24.98 2.50
C HIS A 145 13.76 -26.38 3.13
N SER A 146 14.70 -26.61 4.04
CA SER A 146 14.75 -27.88 4.75
C SER A 146 13.68 -27.93 5.83
N ASP A 147 13.08 -29.10 6.04
CA ASP A 147 12.15 -29.33 7.16
C ASP A 147 12.80 -29.11 8.53
N SER A 148 14.13 -29.16 8.61
CA SER A 148 14.88 -28.85 9.84
C SER A 148 14.84 -27.36 10.23
N GLY A 149 14.36 -26.49 9.34
CA GLY A 149 14.38 -25.03 9.52
C GLY A 149 15.73 -24.39 9.21
N GLU A 150 16.75 -25.19 8.90
CA GLU A 150 18.05 -24.66 8.47
C GLU A 150 17.95 -24.08 7.05
N PRO A 151 18.43 -22.85 6.84
CA PRO A 151 18.41 -22.23 5.52
C PRO A 151 19.36 -22.99 4.59
N LEU A 152 18.80 -23.66 3.59
CA LEU A 152 19.56 -24.14 2.45
C LEU A 152 20.14 -22.92 1.71
N ASP A 153 21.45 -22.95 1.44
CA ASP A 153 22.13 -21.89 0.67
C ASP A 153 21.90 -22.07 -0.84
N LEU A 154 20.62 -22.15 -1.21
CA LEU A 154 20.18 -22.20 -2.59
C LEU A 154 19.79 -20.79 -3.06
N PRO A 155 20.11 -20.43 -4.31
CA PRO A 155 19.71 -19.16 -4.89
C PRO A 155 18.19 -19.05 -4.98
N TRP A 156 17.69 -17.83 -4.90
CA TRP A 156 16.27 -17.55 -5.11
C TRP A 156 15.93 -17.65 -6.60
N THR A 157 14.90 -18.42 -6.94
CA THR A 157 14.31 -18.42 -8.28
C THR A 157 13.27 -17.31 -8.34
N GLU A 158 13.35 -16.43 -9.34
CA GLU A 158 12.45 -15.30 -9.51
C GLU A 158 11.50 -15.48 -10.71
N GLN A 159 10.26 -15.02 -10.56
CA GLN A 159 9.27 -14.95 -11.64
C GLN A 159 8.56 -13.60 -11.62
N LEU A 160 8.44 -12.97 -12.79
CA LEU A 160 7.68 -11.76 -12.97
C LEU A 160 6.20 -12.11 -13.17
N ILE A 161 5.33 -11.45 -12.39
CA ILE A 161 3.89 -11.57 -12.44
C ILE A 161 3.32 -10.26 -12.98
N ASP A 162 2.68 -10.36 -14.15
CA ASP A 162 2.09 -9.25 -14.89
C ASP A 162 0.56 -9.22 -14.83
N SER A 163 -0.07 -10.31 -14.41
CA SER A 163 -1.51 -10.48 -14.37
C SER A 163 -2.03 -10.75 -12.96
N ASN A 164 -3.30 -10.40 -12.72
CA ASN A 164 -4.00 -10.69 -11.47
C ASN A 164 -5.05 -11.76 -11.71
N LEU A 165 -4.94 -12.88 -10.99
CA LEU A 165 -5.92 -13.98 -11.03
C LEU A 165 -7.35 -13.50 -10.67
N TYR A 166 -7.47 -12.46 -9.84
CA TYR A 166 -8.76 -11.88 -9.43
C TYR A 166 -9.28 -10.76 -10.34
N GLY A 167 -8.59 -10.47 -11.45
CA GLY A 167 -8.94 -9.36 -12.34
C GLY A 167 -8.78 -7.97 -11.70
N THR A 168 -9.55 -6.99 -12.17
CA THR A 168 -9.40 -5.57 -11.80
C THR A 168 -10.19 -5.13 -10.58
N ALA A 169 -11.16 -5.91 -10.07
CA ALA A 169 -12.33 -5.30 -9.45
C ALA A 169 -12.54 -5.47 -7.93
N GLN A 170 -12.48 -6.66 -7.33
CA GLN A 170 -13.36 -6.82 -6.15
C GLN A 170 -12.81 -6.43 -4.77
N ASP A 171 -11.60 -6.82 -4.37
CA ASP A 171 -11.23 -6.67 -2.94
C ASP A 171 -9.91 -5.96 -2.68
N GLY A 172 -9.29 -5.40 -3.72
CA GLY A 172 -7.91 -4.92 -3.61
C GLY A 172 -6.93 -6.02 -3.24
N ARG A 173 -7.27 -7.27 -3.56
CA ARG A 173 -6.38 -8.43 -3.46
C ARG A 173 -5.79 -8.73 -4.82
N TRP A 174 -4.57 -9.23 -4.79
CA TRP A 174 -3.87 -9.75 -5.94
C TRP A 174 -3.59 -11.23 -5.70
N GLY A 175 -3.57 -12.02 -6.77
CA GLY A 175 -3.11 -13.39 -6.67
C GLY A 175 -2.56 -13.90 -7.99
N THR A 176 -1.81 -14.98 -7.90
CA THR A 176 -1.31 -15.74 -9.04
C THR A 176 -1.20 -17.21 -8.67
N LEU A 177 -1.24 -18.06 -9.69
CA LEU A 177 -0.81 -19.45 -9.58
C LEU A 177 0.65 -19.51 -10.01
N VAL A 178 1.51 -20.13 -9.19
CA VAL A 178 2.90 -20.44 -9.54
C VAL A 178 2.97 -21.94 -9.80
N ASP A 179 3.40 -22.30 -10.99
CA ASP A 179 3.51 -23.66 -11.51
C ASP A 179 4.99 -24.11 -11.61
N GLY A 180 5.21 -25.37 -11.97
CA GLY A 180 6.55 -25.93 -12.15
C GLY A 180 7.37 -26.01 -10.86
N LEU A 181 6.72 -26.00 -9.70
CA LEU A 181 7.37 -26.13 -8.39
C LEU A 181 7.71 -27.59 -8.10
N PRO A 182 8.79 -27.88 -7.34
CA PRO A 182 9.14 -29.25 -6.97
C PRO A 182 8.03 -29.89 -6.14
N GLU A 183 7.73 -31.15 -6.41
CA GLU A 183 6.72 -31.93 -5.68
C GLU A 183 7.17 -32.25 -4.26
N ALA A 184 6.20 -32.35 -3.34
CA ALA A 184 6.42 -32.70 -1.93
C ALA A 184 7.54 -31.89 -1.24
N ALA A 185 7.75 -30.64 -1.66
CA ALA A 185 8.86 -29.81 -1.22
C ALA A 185 8.36 -28.67 -0.33
N CYS A 186 9.09 -28.41 0.76
CA CYS A 186 8.91 -27.20 1.55
C CYS A 186 9.60 -26.02 0.83
N LEU A 187 8.81 -25.01 0.47
CA LEU A 187 9.26 -23.83 -0.25
C LEU A 187 9.10 -22.60 0.61
N ARG A 188 10.11 -21.73 0.60
CA ARG A 188 10.03 -20.40 1.19
C ARG A 188 9.83 -19.39 0.08
N VAL A 189 8.78 -18.58 0.20
CA VAL A 189 8.32 -17.65 -0.83
C VAL A 189 8.33 -16.22 -0.28
N ARG A 190 8.77 -15.27 -1.09
CA ARG A 190 8.71 -13.84 -0.82
C ARG A 190 8.31 -13.06 -2.07
N LEU A 191 7.89 -11.81 -1.88
CA LEU A 191 7.30 -11.01 -2.94
C LEU A 191 7.84 -9.58 -2.90
N CYS A 192 8.05 -8.93 -4.05
CA CYS A 192 8.24 -7.49 -4.11
C CYS A 192 7.44 -6.88 -5.25
N SER A 193 7.14 -5.58 -5.15
CA SER A 193 6.55 -4.85 -6.27
C SER A 193 7.65 -4.24 -7.14
N VAL A 194 7.40 -4.17 -8.44
CA VAL A 194 8.32 -3.62 -9.42
C VAL A 194 7.57 -2.75 -10.42
N ASN A 195 8.21 -1.66 -10.83
CA ASN A 195 7.78 -0.87 -11.96
C ASN A 195 8.99 -0.23 -12.65
N ARG A 196 8.74 0.71 -13.57
CA ARG A 196 9.81 1.40 -14.30
C ARG A 196 10.78 2.19 -13.40
N LEU A 197 10.35 2.63 -12.23
CA LEU A 197 11.21 3.33 -11.27
C LEU A 197 12.05 2.37 -10.41
N GLY A 198 11.93 1.06 -10.63
CA GLY A 198 12.72 0.02 -9.97
C GLY A 198 11.89 -0.92 -9.11
N ARG A 199 12.59 -1.71 -8.31
CA ARG A 199 11.99 -2.67 -7.37
C ARG A 199 11.77 -2.03 -6.00
N SER A 200 10.69 -2.38 -5.33
CA SER A 200 10.53 -2.13 -3.90
C SER A 200 11.48 -3.01 -3.09
N LYS A 201 11.50 -2.80 -1.77
CA LYS A 201 12.00 -3.84 -0.85
C LYS A 201 11.13 -5.09 -0.96
N TRP A 202 11.66 -6.24 -0.56
CA TRP A 202 10.88 -7.45 -0.36
C TRP A 202 9.78 -7.23 0.69
N SER A 203 8.70 -8.01 0.57
CA SER A 203 7.63 -8.11 1.57
C SER A 203 8.22 -8.42 2.93
N HIS A 204 7.60 -7.88 3.96
CA HIS A 204 8.01 -8.15 5.34
C HIS A 204 7.68 -9.58 5.78
N GLU A 205 6.73 -10.19 5.08
CA GLU A 205 6.28 -11.55 5.26
C GLU A 205 6.98 -12.42 4.22
N GLU A 206 7.53 -13.54 4.67
CA GLU A 206 7.86 -14.67 3.82
C GLU A 206 6.96 -15.83 4.22
N VAL A 207 6.54 -16.64 3.26
CA VAL A 207 5.60 -17.73 3.50
C VAL A 207 6.29 -19.05 3.20
N GLU A 208 6.20 -19.97 4.16
CA GLU A 208 6.51 -21.38 3.93
C GLU A 208 5.27 -22.10 3.41
N VAL A 209 5.44 -22.88 2.34
CA VAL A 209 4.39 -23.69 1.72
C VAL A 209 4.96 -25.04 1.33
N ILE A 210 4.20 -26.10 1.58
CA ILE A 210 4.57 -27.46 1.19
C ILE A 210 3.70 -27.85 0.01
N THR A 211 4.31 -28.18 -1.12
CA THR A 211 3.61 -28.68 -2.31
C THR A 211 3.07 -30.09 -2.08
N LEU A 212 2.03 -30.48 -2.84
CA LEU A 212 1.45 -31.81 -2.68
C LEU A 212 2.38 -32.89 -3.25
N ALA A 213 2.30 -34.11 -2.72
CA ALA A 213 2.88 -35.28 -3.36
C ALA A 213 1.84 -35.87 -4.32
N LEU A 214 2.25 -36.32 -5.51
CA LEU A 214 1.44 -37.27 -6.27
C LEU A 214 1.26 -38.54 -5.42
N LEU A 215 0.05 -39.09 -5.40
CA LEU A 215 -0.28 -40.29 -4.63
C LEU A 215 0.74 -41.41 -4.96
N GLN A 216 1.25 -42.09 -3.92
CA GLN A 216 2.08 -43.28 -4.11
C GLN A 216 1.30 -44.37 -4.87
N GLU A 217 1.99 -45.08 -5.77
CA GLU A 217 1.43 -46.13 -6.64
C GLU A 217 0.75 -47.27 -5.86
N ASP A 218 1.05 -47.46 -4.58
CA ASP A 218 0.53 -48.55 -3.74
C ASP A 218 -0.97 -48.45 -3.36
N GLY A 219 -1.70 -47.47 -3.91
CA GLY A 219 -3.14 -47.28 -3.66
C GLY A 219 -3.51 -46.93 -2.22
N ARG A 220 -2.52 -46.70 -1.35
CA ARG A 220 -2.75 -46.25 0.02
C ARG A 220 -2.89 -44.73 0.04
N PRO A 221 -4.00 -44.18 0.56
CA PRO A 221 -4.14 -42.74 0.68
C PRO A 221 -3.07 -42.21 1.64
N VAL A 222 -2.25 -41.26 1.16
CA VAL A 222 -1.34 -40.51 2.03
C VAL A 222 -2.20 -39.79 3.06
N GLN A 223 -2.20 -40.29 4.30
CA GLN A 223 -3.15 -39.93 5.36
C GLN A 223 -3.04 -38.50 5.90
N ARG A 224 -2.23 -37.65 5.26
CA ARG A 224 -2.24 -36.22 5.54
C ARG A 224 -2.67 -35.49 4.28
N PRO A 225 -3.91 -34.98 4.19
CA PRO A 225 -4.16 -33.88 3.28
C PRO A 225 -3.10 -32.83 3.63
N ALA A 226 -2.24 -32.49 2.68
CA ALA A 226 -1.19 -31.52 2.95
C ALA A 226 -1.89 -30.19 3.21
N CYS A 227 -2.14 -29.91 4.49
CA CYS A 227 -2.47 -28.58 4.92
C CYS A 227 -1.23 -27.76 4.62
N ALA A 228 -1.30 -26.96 3.56
CA ALA A 228 -0.37 -25.89 3.30
C ALA A 228 -0.30 -25.03 4.56
N ARG A 229 0.68 -25.31 5.42
CA ARG A 229 0.88 -24.57 6.65
C ARG A 229 1.63 -23.30 6.26
N THR A 230 0.87 -22.27 5.92
CA THR A 230 1.42 -20.92 5.78
C THR A 230 2.04 -20.53 7.12
N ARG A 231 3.37 -20.61 7.22
CA ARG A 231 4.12 -19.99 8.31
C ARG A 231 4.60 -18.65 7.80
N MET A 232 4.11 -17.57 8.40
CA MET A 232 4.69 -16.24 8.19
C MET A 232 6.04 -16.19 8.89
N VAL A 233 7.11 -16.30 8.11
CA VAL A 233 8.45 -15.99 8.59
C VAL A 233 8.57 -14.46 8.53
N SER A 234 8.56 -13.84 9.69
CA SER A 234 8.83 -12.40 9.79
C SER A 234 10.28 -12.18 9.45
N ALA A 235 10.58 -11.17 8.62
CA ALA A 235 11.97 -10.76 8.43
C ALA A 235 12.62 -10.48 9.80
N PRO A 236 13.92 -10.82 9.99
CA PRO A 236 14.61 -10.65 11.25
C PRO A 236 14.40 -9.24 11.82
N GLY A 237 13.92 -9.16 13.08
CA GLY A 237 13.69 -7.89 13.78
C GLY A 237 12.29 -7.28 13.62
N ILE A 238 11.41 -7.86 12.80
CA ILE A 238 10.00 -7.43 12.70
C ILE A 238 9.16 -8.25 13.70
N GLN A 239 8.53 -7.57 14.65
CA GLN A 239 7.54 -8.19 15.53
C GLN A 239 6.15 -8.07 14.92
N LEU A 240 5.35 -9.14 14.98
CA LEU A 240 3.96 -9.15 14.51
C LEU A 240 3.00 -9.09 15.69
N CYS A 241 1.82 -8.52 15.46
CA CYS A 241 0.73 -8.62 16.42
C CYS A 241 0.32 -10.08 16.62
N LEU A 242 0.29 -10.57 17.86
CA LEU A 242 -0.02 -11.96 18.15
C LEU A 242 -1.46 -12.36 17.74
N GLN A 243 -2.41 -11.42 17.75
CA GLN A 243 -3.81 -11.68 17.40
C GLN A 243 -4.09 -11.66 15.89
N CYS A 244 -3.54 -10.68 15.17
CA CYS A 244 -3.89 -10.44 13.76
C CYS A 244 -2.70 -10.50 12.80
N SER A 245 -1.52 -10.85 13.32
CA SER A 245 -0.25 -10.92 12.59
C SER A 245 0.17 -9.63 11.87
N THR A 246 -0.49 -8.50 12.15
CA THR A 246 -0.14 -7.20 11.55
C THR A 246 1.27 -6.79 12.01
N PRO A 247 2.17 -6.41 11.10
CA PRO A 247 3.51 -5.96 11.45
C PRO A 247 3.51 -4.74 12.38
N LEU A 248 4.20 -4.83 13.51
CA LEU A 248 4.36 -3.74 14.46
C LEU A 248 5.58 -2.90 14.07
N SER A 249 5.34 -1.85 13.28
CA SER A 249 6.42 -0.93 12.89
C SER A 249 7.03 -0.26 14.13
N ALA A 250 8.36 -0.22 14.19
CA ALA A 250 9.10 0.35 15.32
C ALA A 250 8.83 1.86 15.55
N LYS A 251 8.23 2.56 14.58
CA LYS A 251 8.08 4.03 14.62
C LYS A 251 6.67 4.53 14.98
N LYS A 252 5.62 3.70 14.92
CA LYS A 252 4.23 4.19 15.06
C LYS A 252 3.27 3.32 15.86
N CYS A 253 3.61 2.06 16.15
CA CYS A 253 2.80 1.24 17.05
C CYS A 253 3.58 1.09 18.34
N SER A 254 3.09 1.68 19.44
CA SER A 254 3.54 1.25 20.75
C SER A 254 3.16 -0.22 20.87
N ARG A 255 4.18 -1.06 21.01
CA ARG A 255 3.97 -2.50 21.21
C ARG A 255 3.31 -2.62 22.58
N THR A 256 2.21 -3.35 22.72
CA THR A 256 1.62 -3.58 24.05
C THR A 256 1.60 -5.06 24.36
N HIS A 257 2.12 -5.43 25.53
CA HIS A 257 1.99 -6.77 26.08
C HIS A 257 0.91 -6.76 27.15
N ALA A 258 0.05 -7.76 27.17
CA ALA A 258 -0.90 -7.96 28.24
C ALA A 258 -0.16 -8.57 29.45
N LYS A 259 -0.29 -7.93 30.61
CA LYS A 259 -0.07 -8.58 31.89
C LYS A 259 -1.36 -9.30 32.25
N VAL A 260 -1.28 -10.60 32.53
CA VAL A 260 -2.46 -11.40 32.88
C VAL A 260 -2.54 -11.63 34.39
N ALA A 261 -3.72 -11.45 34.96
CA ALA A 261 -4.00 -11.80 36.36
C ALA A 261 -4.06 -13.31 36.55
N CYS A 262 -4.65 -14.02 35.59
CA CYS A 262 -4.80 -15.47 35.60
C CYS A 262 -4.18 -16.05 34.34
N ARG A 263 -3.09 -16.82 34.49
CA ARG A 263 -2.43 -17.52 33.38
C ARG A 263 -3.28 -18.71 32.92
N PRO A 264 -3.25 -19.05 31.62
CA PRO A 264 -3.95 -20.22 31.13
C PRO A 264 -3.24 -21.50 31.55
N ILE A 265 -4.01 -22.52 31.92
CA ILE A 265 -3.50 -23.85 32.30
C ILE A 265 -2.75 -24.51 31.13
N PHE A 266 -3.18 -24.23 29.89
CA PHE A 266 -2.63 -24.83 28.67
C PHE A 266 -1.34 -24.18 28.15
N GLY A 267 -0.78 -23.20 28.86
CA GLY A 267 0.42 -22.50 28.40
C GLY A 267 0.93 -21.47 29.40
N PRO A 268 1.54 -21.88 30.53
CA PRO A 268 2.05 -20.95 31.54
C PRO A 268 3.06 -19.97 30.95
N ASP A 269 3.79 -20.38 29.91
CA ASP A 269 4.83 -19.59 29.26
C ASP A 269 4.39 -18.94 27.94
N CYS A 270 3.07 -18.84 27.66
CA CYS A 270 2.62 -18.15 26.45
C CYS A 270 3.04 -16.67 26.48
N PRO A 271 3.62 -16.14 25.38
CA PRO A 271 3.83 -14.70 25.27
C PRO A 271 2.46 -14.03 25.14
N HIS A 272 2.12 -13.14 26.06
CA HIS A 272 0.84 -12.42 26.08
C HIS A 272 0.94 -11.13 25.24
N GLY A 273 1.48 -11.22 24.03
CA GLY A 273 1.78 -10.09 23.16
C GLY A 273 3.00 -10.34 22.27
N PRO A 274 3.37 -9.38 21.42
CA PRO A 274 2.88 -8.01 21.37
C PRO A 274 1.56 -7.86 20.56
N PHE A 275 0.74 -6.86 20.88
CA PHE A 275 -0.50 -6.54 20.15
C PHE A 275 -0.39 -5.19 19.42
N CYS A 276 -1.12 -5.05 18.31
CA CYS A 276 -1.34 -3.74 17.69
C CYS A 276 -2.44 -2.98 18.42
N GLU A 277 -2.43 -1.65 18.32
CA GLU A 277 -3.40 -0.76 18.97
C GLU A 277 -4.86 -1.17 18.70
N ARG A 278 -5.18 -1.51 17.44
CA ARG A 278 -6.53 -1.97 17.05
C ARG A 278 -6.96 -3.23 17.80
N CYS A 279 -6.08 -4.24 17.89
CA CYS A 279 -6.40 -5.49 18.57
C CYS A 279 -6.46 -5.30 20.09
N ARG A 280 -5.58 -4.48 20.66
CA ARG A 280 -5.63 -4.08 22.06
C ARG A 280 -6.98 -3.46 22.41
N ASN A 281 -7.40 -2.43 21.69
CA ASN A 281 -8.66 -1.74 21.95
C ASN A 281 -9.86 -2.70 21.86
N ARG A 282 -9.88 -3.56 20.84
CA ARG A 282 -10.93 -4.59 20.69
C ARG A 282 -10.97 -5.58 21.85
N VAL A 283 -9.80 -5.99 22.39
CA VAL A 283 -9.74 -6.89 23.56
C VAL A 283 -10.19 -6.15 24.82
N SER A 284 -9.80 -4.89 24.99
CA SER A 284 -10.20 -4.06 26.13
C SER A 284 -11.69 -3.73 26.18
N GLU A 285 -12.39 -3.74 25.04
CA GLU A 285 -13.84 -3.55 24.95
C GLU A 285 -14.65 -4.79 25.38
N GLN A 286 -14.00 -5.94 25.57
CA GLN A 286 -14.68 -7.16 26.02
C GLN A 286 -15.06 -7.04 27.50
N ALA A 287 -16.20 -7.62 27.88
CA ALA A 287 -16.65 -7.66 29.28
C ALA A 287 -15.60 -8.30 30.21
N LEU A 288 -14.87 -9.30 29.70
CA LEU A 288 -13.69 -9.90 30.34
C LEU A 288 -12.55 -9.91 29.32
N PRO A 289 -11.63 -8.93 29.35
CA PRO A 289 -10.52 -8.84 28.41
C PRO A 289 -9.62 -10.08 28.51
N CYS A 290 -9.50 -10.85 27.42
CA CYS A 290 -8.70 -12.06 27.38
C CYS A 290 -7.61 -11.98 26.29
N CYS A 291 -6.42 -12.49 26.61
CA CYS A 291 -5.33 -12.68 25.64
C CYS A 291 -5.68 -13.78 24.61
N VAL A 292 -4.88 -13.92 23.54
CA VAL A 292 -4.99 -15.02 22.56
C VAL A 292 -4.93 -16.40 23.23
N CYS A 293 -4.10 -16.56 24.27
CA CYS A 293 -4.05 -17.79 25.06
C CYS A 293 -5.16 -17.90 26.14
N ARG A 294 -6.18 -17.03 26.11
CA ARG A 294 -7.32 -16.99 27.05
C ARG A 294 -6.99 -16.65 28.51
N GLY A 295 -5.78 -16.14 28.78
CA GLY A 295 -5.47 -15.54 30.09
C GLY A 295 -6.20 -14.21 30.28
N LEU A 296 -6.75 -13.98 31.48
CA LEU A 296 -7.47 -12.75 31.81
C LEU A 296 -6.49 -11.58 31.92
N VAL A 297 -6.68 -10.56 31.10
CA VAL A 297 -5.81 -9.38 31.04
C VAL A 297 -6.11 -8.47 32.23
N ASP A 298 -5.07 -8.22 33.03
CA ASP A 298 -5.06 -7.26 34.13
C ASP A 298 -4.75 -5.86 33.58
N THR A 299 -3.59 -5.71 32.95
CA THR A 299 -3.10 -4.42 32.47
C THR A 299 -2.34 -4.56 31.16
N TRP A 300 -2.22 -3.47 30.40
CA TRP A 300 -1.42 -3.40 29.18
C TRP A 300 -0.11 -2.67 29.47
N VAL A 301 1.02 -3.28 29.10
CA VAL A 301 2.37 -2.74 29.32
C VAL A 301 3.01 -2.44 27.96
N GLU A 302 3.42 -1.18 27.77
CA GLU A 302 4.29 -0.82 26.66
C GLU A 302 5.74 -1.18 27.04
N PRO A 303 6.53 -1.87 26.19
CA PRO A 303 7.93 -2.11 26.50
C PRO A 303 8.59 -0.75 26.61
N ALA A 304 9.39 -0.58 27.67
CA ALA A 304 10.19 0.61 27.85
C ALA A 304 10.92 0.90 26.53
N LYS A 305 10.78 2.14 26.03
CA LYS A 305 11.53 2.58 24.86
C LYS A 305 12.99 2.21 25.12
N PRO A 306 13.64 1.38 24.29
CA PRO A 306 15.01 0.98 24.55
C PRO A 306 15.79 2.27 24.76
N LEU A 307 16.41 2.39 25.94
CA LEU A 307 17.25 3.54 26.27
C LEU A 307 18.20 3.66 25.09
N GLN A 308 18.13 4.80 24.38
CA GLN A 308 19.11 5.06 23.32
C GLN A 308 20.47 4.80 23.97
N PRO A 309 21.32 3.92 23.39
CA PRO A 309 22.63 3.66 23.96
C PRO A 309 23.24 5.04 24.18
N ALA A 310 23.51 5.37 25.45
CA ALA A 310 23.96 6.69 25.84
C ALA A 310 25.05 7.06 24.86
N ALA A 311 24.83 8.13 24.08
CA ALA A 311 25.76 8.55 23.05
C ALA A 311 27.11 8.56 23.72
N THR A 312 27.97 7.61 23.34
CA THR A 312 29.21 7.36 24.03
C THR A 312 30.01 8.60 23.75
N SER A 313 29.99 9.53 24.71
CA SER A 313 30.72 10.78 24.68
C SER A 313 32.16 10.36 24.46
N SER A 314 32.62 10.46 23.22
CA SER A 314 34.03 10.33 22.88
C SER A 314 34.72 11.49 23.54
N VAL A 315 35.01 11.36 24.83
CA VAL A 315 36.00 12.17 25.51
C VAL A 315 37.31 11.72 24.88
N ALA A 316 37.67 12.39 23.80
CA ALA A 316 38.99 12.29 23.21
C ALA A 316 39.99 12.64 24.32
N ALA A 317 40.75 11.65 24.72
CA ALA A 317 41.92 11.83 25.56
C ALA A 317 42.92 12.70 24.80
N LEU A 318 42.93 14.00 25.10
CA LEU A 318 44.07 14.88 24.86
C LEU A 318 45.14 14.50 25.89
N ASN A 319 45.97 13.52 25.54
CA ASN A 319 47.29 13.37 26.15
C ASN A 319 48.22 14.35 25.45
N SER A 320 48.55 15.44 26.15
CA SER A 320 49.66 16.32 25.82
C SER A 320 50.68 16.27 26.95
N SER A 321 51.86 15.76 26.60
CA SER A 321 53.19 16.06 27.15
C SER A 321 53.54 15.52 28.53
#